data_AF-A0A2N1JCB4-F1
#
_entry.id   AF-A0A2N1JCB4-F1
#
_cell.length_a   1.000
_cell.length_b   1.000
_cell.length_c   1.000
_cell.angle_alpha   90.00
_cell.angle_beta   90.00
_cell.angle_gamma   90.00
#
_symmetry.space_group_name_H-M   'P 1'
#
loop_
_entity.id
_entity.type
_entity.pdbx_description
1 polymer ?
#
loop_
_entity_poly.entity_id
_entity_poly.type
_entity_poly.pdbx_seq_one_letter_code
_entity_poly.pdbx_strand_id
1 'polypeptide(L)' 'MFAGAPSPSPLEQSLMRVQARRTVRSFAVIVGLLHFSPYIFHYLGDILRRA' A
#
# COMPACT_ATOMS: atom_id res chain seq x y z
N MET A 1 -14.51 -4.25 -36.03
CA MET A 1 -13.37 -5.03 -35.47
C MET A 1 -12.73 -4.16 -34.41
N PHE A 2 -12.72 -4.56 -33.13
CA PHE A 2 -11.86 -3.90 -32.15
C PHE A 2 -10.42 -4.21 -32.58
N ALA A 3 -9.78 -3.28 -33.29
CA ALA A 3 -8.34 -3.31 -33.48
C ALA A 3 -7.75 -3.18 -32.07
N GLY A 4 -7.39 -4.33 -31.48
CA GLY A 4 -7.00 -4.45 -30.10
C GLY A 4 -5.90 -3.44 -29.77
N ALA A 5 -6.01 -2.82 -28.60
CA ALA A 5 -5.00 -1.89 -28.12
C ALA A 5 -3.61 -2.53 -28.31
N PRO A 6 -2.61 -1.77 -28.80
CA PRO A 6 -1.28 -2.31 -29.02
C PRO A 6 -0.80 -2.98 -27.73
N SER A 7 -0.38 -4.25 -27.84
CA SER A 7 0.11 -4.98 -26.68
C SER A 7 1.32 -4.26 -26.10
N PRO A 8 1.34 -3.93 -24.79
CA PRO A 8 2.42 -3.15 -24.21
C PRO A 8 3.75 -3.85 -24.42
N SER A 9 4.78 -3.08 -24.76
CA SER A 9 6.14 -3.58 -24.94
C SER A 9 6.64 -4.25 -23.65
N PRO A 10 7.60 -5.19 -23.73
CA PRO A 10 8.16 -5.84 -22.53
C PRO A 10 8.69 -4.84 -21.49
N LEU A 11 9.22 -3.70 -21.94
CA LEU A 11 9.67 -2.60 -21.09
C LEU A 11 8.50 -1.97 -20.33
N GLU A 12 7.42 -1.59 -21.03
CA GLU A 12 6.22 -1.02 -20.42
C GLU A 12 5.57 -1.98 -19.42
N GLN A 13 5.52 -3.27 -19.74
CA GLN A 13 5.02 -4.29 -18.81
C GLN A 13 5.88 -4.38 -17.53
N SER A 14 7.21 -4.29 -17.66
CA SER A 14 8.11 -4.34 -16.51
C SER A 14 7.91 -3.11 -15.60
N LEU A 15 7.74 -1.93 -16.19
CA LEU A 15 7.47 -0.68 -15.47
C LEU A 15 6.12 -0.73 -14.76
N MET A 16 5.07 -1.22 -15.43
CA MET A 16 3.75 -1.42 -14.83
C MET A 16 3.80 -2.38 -13.64
N ARG A 17 4.57 -3.48 -13.74
CA ARG A 17 4.76 -4.42 -12.61
C ARG A 17 5.47 -3.76 -11.43
N VAL A 18 6.49 -2.95 -11.68
CA VAL A 18 7.19 -2.20 -10.62
C VAL A 18 6.27 -1.19 -9.96
N GLN A 19 5.51 -0.44 -10.75
CA GLN A 19 4.54 0.53 -10.24
C GLN A 19 3.44 -0.16 -9.42
N ALA A 20 2.87 -1.26 -9.90
CA ALA A 20 1.87 -2.03 -9.18
C ALA A 20 2.40 -2.53 -7.82
N ARG A 21 3.63 -3.06 -7.78
CA ARG A 21 4.27 -3.48 -6.51
C ARG A 21 4.42 -2.32 -5.53
N ARG A 22 4.82 -1.14 -6.01
CA ARG A 22 4.93 0.07 -5.18
C ARG A 22 3.57 0.48 -4.62
N THR A 23 2.53 0.50 -5.46
CA THR A 23 1.16 0.83 -5.04
C THR A 23 0.65 -0.13 -3.99
N VAL A 24 0.79 -1.45 -4.20
CA VAL A 24 0.36 -2.47 -3.23
C VAL A 24 1.09 -2.31 -1.91
N ARG A 25 2.41 -2.06 -1.94
CA ARG A 25 3.19 -1.82 -0.72
C ARG A 25 2.70 -0.59 0.02
N SER A 26 2.50 0.54 -0.66
CA SER A 26 1.99 1.76 -0.03
C SER A 26 0.61 1.57 0.56
N PHE A 27 -0.28 0.88 -0.17
CA PHE A 27 -1.61 0.53 0.32
C PHE A 27 -1.54 -0.32 1.59
N ALA A 28 -0.75 -1.39 1.59
CA ALA A 28 -0.59 -2.26 2.76
C ALA A 28 -0.04 -1.51 3.98
N VAL A 29 0.92 -0.60 3.78
CA VAL A 29 1.45 0.24 4.87
C VAL A 29 0.39 1.17 5.42
N ILE A 30 -0.37 1.87 4.57
CA ILE A 30 -1.41 2.81 5.02
C ILE A 30 -2.52 2.06 5.77
N VAL A 31 -3.02 0.97 5.21
CA VAL A 31 -4.05 0.15 5.86
C VAL A 31 -3.55 -0.42 7.17
N GLY A 32 -2.31 -0.93 7.21
CA GLY A 32 -1.68 -1.39 8.43
C GLY A 32 -1.62 -0.30 9.49
N LEU A 33 -1.11 0.88 9.15
CA LEU A 33 -1.06 2.02 10.08
C LEU A 33 -2.44 2.41 10.60
N LEU A 34 -3.44 2.52 9.73
CA LEU A 34 -4.80 2.86 10.15
C LEU A 34 -5.42 1.80 11.06
N HIS A 35 -5.20 0.51 10.74
CA HIS A 35 -5.71 -0.59 11.55
C HIS A 35 -5.04 -0.67 12.92
N PHE A 36 -3.71 -0.50 12.99
CA PHE A 36 -2.95 -0.63 14.23
C PHE A 36 -2.92 0.65 15.07
N SER A 37 -3.13 1.82 14.46
CA SER A 37 -3.20 3.13 15.10
C SER A 37 -4.01 3.15 16.41
N PRO A 38 -5.28 2.74 16.47
CA PRO A 38 -6.07 2.80 17.70
C PRO A 38 -5.47 1.98 18.84
N TYR A 39 -4.89 0.81 18.54
CA TYR A 39 -4.24 -0.03 19.55
C TYR A 39 -2.96 0.61 20.08
N ILE A 40 -2.17 1.20 19.19
CA ILE A 40 -0.95 1.94 19.55
C ILE A 40 -1.31 3.12 20.46
N PHE A 41 -2.30 3.92 20.09
CA PHE A 41 -2.75 5.05 20.91
C PHE A 41 -3.36 4.64 22.24
N HIS A 42 -4.11 3.53 22.28
CA HIS A 42 -4.65 2.99 23.53
C HIS A 42 -3.53 2.57 24.49
N TYR A 43 -2.55 1.80 23.98
CA TYR A 43 -1.40 1.34 24.78
C TYR A 43 -0.52 2.50 25.26
N LEU A 44 -0.24 3.48 24.39
CA LEU A 44 0.48 4.71 24.78
C LEU A 44 -0.28 5.51 25.84
N GLY A 45 -1.60 5.63 25.71
CA GLY A 45 -2.45 6.29 26.70
C GLY A 45 -2.40 5.60 28.07
N ASP A 46 -2.40 4.28 28.09
CA ASP A 46 -2.28 3.50 29.32
C ASP A 46 -0.91 3.65 29.98
N ILE A 47 0.17 3.67 29.21
CA ILE A 47 1.52 3.93 29.74
C ILE A 47 1.57 5.34 30.35
N LEU A 48 1.11 6.35 29.63
CA LEU A 48 1.14 7.75 30.09
C LEU A 48 0.28 8.01 31.32
N ARG A 49 -0.76 7.20 31.57
CA ARG A 49 -1.59 7.27 32.79
C ARG A 49 -1.00 6.51 33.97
N ARG A 50 -0.08 5.57 33.72
CA ARG A 50 0.58 4.75 34.74
C ARG A 50 1.94 5.29 35.17
N ALA A 51 2.57 6.11 34.33
CA ALA A 51 3.77 6.89 34.65
C ALA A 51 3.40 8.12 35.49
#